data_AF-A0A7S3IW07-F1
#
_entry.id   AF-A0A7S3IW07-F1
#
_cell.length_a   1.000
_cell.length_b   1.000
_cell.length_c   1.000
_cell.angle_alpha   90.00
_cell.angle_beta   90.00
_cell.angle_gamma   90.00
#
_symmetry.space_group_name_H-M   'P 1'
#
loop_
_entity.id
_entity.type
_entity.pdbx_description
1 polymer ?
#
loop_
_entity_poly.entity_id
_entity_poly.type
_entity_poly.pdbx_seq_one_letter_code
_entity_poly.pdbx_strand_id
1 'polypeptide(L)'
;MVFFGFYCLYFALSALQIKVGIPELMQSYFMMDGSSSKHKWFFKGFITLPFLFELRVLIDWSFTRTSLGLFQWFKLCQIQNELFHAKSIMKQQYKKQIGLAHGFTSKCLYGIMSIIMILGLLIMPLFIYSVDIGSPNPITSVKINVYLQ
;
A
#
# COMPACT_ATOMS: atom_id res chain seq x y z
N MET A 1 3.69 -12.82 -25.26
CA MET A 1 2.57 -12.13 -25.94
C MET A 1 1.84 -11.15 -25.02
N VAL A 2 1.43 -11.55 -23.82
CA VAL A 2 0.72 -10.65 -22.86
C VAL A 2 1.54 -9.40 -22.48
N PHE A 3 2.82 -9.56 -22.15
CA PHE A 3 3.72 -8.43 -21.83
C PHE A 3 3.77 -7.42 -22.97
N PHE A 4 3.97 -7.88 -24.21
CA PHE A 4 3.98 -7.03 -25.40
C PHE A 4 2.66 -6.25 -25.59
N GLY A 5 1.52 -6.89 -25.33
CA GLY A 5 0.22 -6.22 -25.35
C GLY A 5 0.14 -5.02 -24.40
N PHE A 6 0.70 -5.13 -23.19
CA PHE A 6 0.77 -4.01 -22.24
C PHE A 6 1.64 -2.85 -22.74
N TYR A 7 2.77 -3.13 -23.40
CA TYR A 7 3.59 -2.06 -24.02
C TYR A 7 2.86 -1.34 -25.13
N CYS A 8 2.17 -2.07 -26.01
CA CYS A 8 1.36 -1.46 -27.07
C CYS A 8 0.29 -0.53 -26.49
N LEU A 9 -0.40 -0.97 -25.43
CA LEU A 9 -1.40 -0.15 -24.75
C LEU A 9 -0.77 1.08 -24.08
N TYR A 10 0.38 0.94 -23.42
CA TYR A 10 1.13 2.06 -22.85
C TYR A 10 1.51 3.10 -23.91
N PHE A 11 2.07 2.67 -25.04
CA PHE A 11 2.43 3.58 -26.13
C PHE A 11 1.20 4.25 -26.76
N ALA A 12 0.09 3.52 -26.93
CA ALA A 12 -1.14 4.09 -27.44
C ALA A 12 -1.69 5.20 -26.53
N LEU A 13 -1.71 4.96 -25.21
CA LEU A 13 -2.14 5.98 -24.23
C LEU A 13 -1.19 7.18 -24.19
N SER A 14 0.12 6.95 -24.27
CA SER A 14 1.11 8.04 -24.32
C SER A 14 0.95 8.91 -25.57
N ALA A 15 0.73 8.30 -26.73
CA ALA A 15 0.46 9.02 -27.97
C ALA A 15 -0.85 9.84 -27.89
N LEU A 16 -1.89 9.29 -27.25
CA LEU A 16 -3.14 10.02 -26.99
C LEU A 16 -2.92 11.22 -26.08
N GLN A 17 -2.11 11.09 -25.02
CA GLN A 17 -1.78 12.20 -24.13
C GLN A 17 -1.05 13.33 -24.86
N ILE A 18 -0.09 13.01 -25.74
CA ILE A 18 0.61 14.02 -26.56
C ILE A 18 -0.36 14.71 -27.53
N LYS A 19 -1.31 13.97 -28.12
CA LYS A 19 -2.30 14.51 -29.05
C LYS A 19 -3.26 15.50 -28.39
N VAL A 20 -3.74 15.18 -27.19
CA VAL A 20 -4.71 16.02 -26.44
C VAL A 20 -4.03 17.22 -25.78
N GLY A 21 -2.74 17.08 -25.44
CA GLY A 21 -1.99 18.10 -24.71
C GLY A 21 -2.16 17.97 -23.19
N ILE A 22 -1.22 18.57 -22.45
CA ILE A 22 -1.21 18.54 -20.98
C ILE A 22 -1.84 19.86 -20.49
N PRO A 23 -2.87 19.84 -19.62
CA PRO A 23 -3.43 21.06 -19.04
C PRO A 23 -2.40 21.81 -18.20
N GLU A 24 -2.44 23.15 -18.24
CA GLU A 24 -1.45 24.02 -17.58
C GLU A 24 -1.50 23.97 -16.04
N LEU A 25 -2.63 23.55 -15.44
CA LEU A 25 -2.74 23.34 -14.00
C LEU A 25 -2.97 21.85 -13.68
N MET A 26 -1.88 21.10 -13.57
CA MET A 26 -1.86 19.72 -13.02
C MET A 26 -1.98 19.69 -11.48
N GLN A 27 -2.65 20.66 -10.86
CA GLN A 27 -2.68 20.80 -9.39
C GLN A 27 -3.81 20.03 -8.72
N SER A 28 -4.62 19.28 -9.48
CA SER A 28 -5.60 18.40 -8.88
C SER A 28 -4.96 17.05 -8.60
N TYR A 29 -4.75 16.77 -7.31
CA TYR A 29 -4.52 15.41 -6.83
C TYR A 29 -5.72 14.57 -7.29
N PHE A 30 -5.61 13.91 -8.44
CA PHE A 30 -6.69 13.13 -9.09
C PHE A 30 -7.42 12.20 -8.10
N MET A 31 -6.71 11.71 -7.09
CA MET A 31 -7.25 10.83 -6.05
C MET A 31 -8.07 11.55 -4.97
N MET A 32 -7.90 12.85 -4.77
CA MET A 32 -8.52 13.65 -3.69
C MET A 32 -9.79 14.41 -4.12
N ASP A 33 -10.20 14.32 -5.38
CA ASP A 33 -11.35 15.08 -5.92
C ASP A 33 -12.71 14.38 -5.66
N GLY A 34 -12.68 13.07 -5.42
CA GLY A 34 -13.89 12.25 -5.41
C GLY A 34 -14.54 12.07 -4.03
N SER A 35 -15.80 12.49 -3.88
CA SER A 35 -16.67 12.06 -2.77
C SER A 35 -17.15 10.60 -2.89
N SER A 36 -16.88 9.94 -4.01
CA SER A 36 -17.35 8.58 -4.29
C SER A 36 -16.53 7.55 -3.49
N SER A 37 -17.20 6.54 -2.92
CA SER A 37 -16.55 5.47 -2.13
C SER A 37 -15.41 4.77 -2.87
N LYS A 38 -15.49 4.68 -4.21
CA LYS A 38 -14.46 4.06 -5.04
C LYS A 38 -13.12 4.82 -4.97
N HIS A 39 -13.17 6.15 -5.01
CA HIS A 39 -11.98 7.00 -4.93
C HIS A 39 -11.32 6.90 -3.55
N LYS A 40 -12.13 6.83 -2.49
CA LYS A 40 -11.64 6.63 -1.12
C LYS A 40 -10.86 5.32 -0.96
N TRP A 41 -11.37 4.23 -1.56
CA TRP A 41 -10.70 2.93 -1.48
C TRP A 41 -9.39 2.91 -2.27
N PHE A 42 -9.39 3.49 -3.47
CA PHE A 42 -8.19 3.61 -4.29
C PHE A 42 -7.12 4.48 -3.62
N PHE A 43 -7.50 5.63 -3.06
CA PHE A 43 -6.60 6.49 -2.30
C PHE A 43 -6.01 5.77 -1.08
N LYS A 44 -6.84 5.03 -0.33
CA LYS A 44 -6.35 4.24 0.80
C LYS A 44 -5.38 3.14 0.36
N GLY A 45 -5.66 2.47 -0.76
CA GLY A 45 -4.75 1.49 -1.35
C GLY A 45 -3.40 2.10 -1.73
N PHE A 46 -3.42 3.26 -2.39
CA PHE A 46 -2.22 4.00 -2.78
C PHE A 46 -1.34 4.35 -1.57
N ILE A 47 -1.93 4.80 -0.46
CA ILE A 47 -1.21 5.16 0.78
C ILE A 47 -0.73 3.92 1.56
N THR A 48 -1.42 2.79 1.44
CA THR A 48 -1.04 1.55 2.16
C THR A 48 0.19 0.87 1.55
N LEU A 49 0.51 1.16 0.29
CA LEU A 49 1.69 0.60 -0.37
C LEU A 49 2.98 1.20 0.24
N PRO A 50 3.92 0.36 0.70
CA PRO A 50 5.17 0.85 1.27
C PRO A 50 5.98 1.58 0.19
N PHE A 51 6.60 2.71 0.55
CA PHE A 51 7.47 3.56 -0.29
C PHE A 51 6.81 4.29 -1.46
N LEU A 52 5.62 3.89 -1.89
CA LEU A 52 4.99 4.44 -3.09
C LEU A 52 4.57 5.91 -2.89
N PHE A 53 4.03 6.22 -1.71
CA PHE A 53 3.70 7.60 -1.33
C PHE A 53 4.98 8.46 -1.24
N GLU A 54 6.02 7.94 -0.59
CA GLU A 54 7.28 8.63 -0.38
C GLU A 54 7.98 8.95 -1.70
N LEU A 55 8.04 7.97 -2.62
CA LEU A 55 8.61 8.17 -3.95
C LEU A 55 7.84 9.21 -4.75
N ARG A 56 6.50 9.18 -4.69
CA ARG A 56 5.67 10.20 -5.35
C ARG A 56 5.99 11.60 -4.82
N VAL A 57 6.12 11.76 -3.51
CA VAL A 57 6.45 13.06 -2.88
C VAL A 57 7.85 13.53 -3.28
N LEU A 58 8.83 12.63 -3.35
CA LEU A 58 10.19 12.94 -3.79
C LEU A 58 10.22 13.42 -5.24
N ILE A 59 9.58 12.67 -6.14
CA ILE A 59 9.50 13.02 -7.56
C ILE A 59 8.82 14.38 -7.73
N ASP A 60 7.70 14.59 -7.04
CA ASP A 60 6.93 15.85 -7.08
C ASP A 60 7.78 17.04 -6.61
N TRP A 61 8.51 16.88 -5.51
CA TRP A 61 9.43 17.90 -4.99
C TRP A 61 10.60 18.18 -5.94
N SER A 62 11.17 17.14 -6.56
CA SER A 62 12.31 17.30 -7.48
C SER A 62 11.97 18.08 -8.75
N PHE A 63 10.76 17.94 -9.28
CA PHE A 63 10.34 18.59 -10.52
C PHE A 63 9.49 19.86 -10.32
N THR A 64 9.07 20.16 -9.09
CA THR A 64 8.28 21.36 -8.78
C THR A 64 9.19 22.48 -8.28
N ARG A 65 9.01 23.69 -8.83
CA ARG A 65 9.70 24.89 -8.32
C ARG A 65 9.07 25.31 -6.99
N THR A 66 9.65 24.87 -5.88
CA THR A 66 9.20 25.18 -4.51
C THR A 66 10.32 25.79 -3.67
N SER A 67 9.98 26.69 -2.75
CA SER A 67 10.92 27.25 -1.77
C SER A 67 11.04 26.41 -0.50
N LEU A 68 10.19 25.39 -0.35
CA LEU A 68 10.18 24.49 0.81
C LEU A 68 11.30 23.45 0.71
N GLY A 69 12.04 23.26 1.81
CA GLY A 69 12.97 22.15 1.93
C GLY A 69 12.24 20.80 1.86
N LEU A 70 12.93 19.74 1.45
CA LEU A 70 12.37 18.40 1.26
C LEU A 70 11.53 17.92 2.46
N PHE A 71 12.05 18.04 3.68
CA PHE A 71 11.32 17.62 4.88
C PHE A 71 10.07 18.47 5.18
N GLN A 72 10.09 19.76 4.83
CA GLN A 72 8.93 20.63 4.97
C GLN A 72 7.87 20.29 3.93
N TRP A 73 8.28 19.96 2.71
CA TRP A 73 7.40 19.47 1.66
C TRP A 73 6.75 18.13 2.03
N PHE A 74 7.51 17.20 2.60
CA PHE A 74 6.98 15.95 3.14
C PHE A 74 5.92 16.19 4.20
N LYS A 75 6.19 17.07 5.18
CA LYS A 75 5.21 17.44 6.21
C LYS A 75 3.94 18.02 5.60
N LEU A 76 4.07 18.87 4.59
CA LEU A 76 2.92 19.44 3.88
C LEU A 76 2.04 18.34 3.24
N CYS A 77 2.65 17.41 2.49
CA CYS A 77 1.93 16.31 1.86
C CYS A 77 1.27 15.38 2.89
N GLN A 78 1.93 15.12 4.02
CA GLN A 78 1.35 14.32 5.11
C GLN A 78 0.13 15.01 5.75
N ILE A 79 0.23 16.30 6.08
CA ILE A 79 -0.89 17.07 6.65
C ILE A 79 -2.06 17.11 5.66
N GLN A 80 -1.79 17.27 4.37
CA GLN A 80 -2.82 17.26 3.34
C GLN A 80 -3.56 15.90 3.28
N ASN A 81 -2.83 14.79 3.38
CA ASN A 81 -3.43 13.46 3.42
C ASN A 81 -4.32 13.27 4.66
N GLU A 82 -3.84 13.69 5.83
CA GLU A 82 -4.61 13.61 7.09
C GLU A 82 -5.87 14.46 7.03
N LEU A 83 -5.77 15.68 6.50
CA LEU A 83 -6.93 16.57 6.32
C LEU A 83 -7.96 15.95 5.36
N PHE A 84 -7.51 15.35 4.26
CA PHE A 84 -8.40 14.65 3.33
C PHE A 84 -9.08 13.45 3.98
N HIS A 85 -8.35 12.66 4.75
CA HIS A 85 -8.87 11.51 5.49
C HIS A 85 -9.92 11.95 6.53
N ALA A 86 -9.62 12.98 7.33
CA ALA A 86 -10.55 13.55 8.29
C ALA A 86 -11.82 14.07 7.61
N LYS A 87 -11.69 14.85 6.53
CA LYS A 87 -12.83 15.34 5.71
C LYS A 87 -13.70 14.19 5.19
N SER A 88 -13.06 13.10 4.76
CA SER A 88 -13.74 11.90 4.26
C SER A 88 -14.56 11.19 5.34
N ILE A 89 -14.01 11.05 6.56
CA ILE A 89 -14.69 10.48 7.73
C ILE A 89 -15.86 11.35 8.14
N MET A 90 -15.64 12.66 8.30
CA MET A 90 -16.70 13.61 8.68
C MET A 90 -17.86 13.54 7.71
N LYS A 91 -17.59 13.52 6.39
CA LYS A 91 -18.64 13.38 5.37
C LYS A 91 -19.42 12.07 5.49
N GLN A 92 -18.80 10.98 5.95
CA GLN A 92 -19.49 9.72 6.21
C GLN A 92 -20.33 9.79 7.49
N GLN A 93 -19.83 10.45 8.52
CA GLN A 93 -20.54 10.65 9.78
C GLN A 93 -21.77 11.55 9.60
N TYR A 94 -21.70 12.62 8.80
CA TYR A 94 -22.87 13.47 8.49
C TYR A 94 -24.01 12.72 7.79
N LYS A 95 -23.73 11.62 7.08
CA LYS A 95 -24.78 10.77 6.50
C LYS A 95 -25.44 9.85 7.52
N LYS A 96 -24.79 9.60 8.65
CA LYS A 96 -25.32 8.76 9.72
C LYS A 96 -26.19 9.62 10.63
N GLN A 97 -27.38 9.14 10.98
CA GLN A 97 -28.22 9.83 11.95
C GLN A 97 -27.53 9.88 13.32
N ILE A 98 -27.51 11.08 13.92
CA ILE A 98 -26.88 11.34 15.21
C ILE A 98 -27.70 10.63 16.30
N GLY A 99 -27.03 9.98 17.27
CA GLY A 99 -27.68 9.31 18.40
C GLY A 99 -28.00 7.82 18.21
N LEU A 100 -27.80 7.25 17.02
CA LEU A 100 -27.99 5.81 16.81
C LEU A 100 -26.81 4.99 17.35
N ALA A 101 -27.13 3.97 18.15
CA ALA A 101 -26.18 2.97 18.60
C ALA A 101 -25.51 2.26 17.42
N HIS A 102 -24.22 1.96 17.56
CA HIS A 102 -23.51 1.14 16.57
C HIS A 102 -24.06 -0.30 16.62
N GLY A 103 -24.43 -0.83 15.46
CA GLY A 103 -24.96 -2.19 15.33
C GLY A 103 -24.03 -3.23 15.95
N PHE A 104 -24.61 -4.20 16.67
CA PHE A 104 -23.86 -5.26 17.33
C PHE A 104 -22.99 -6.06 16.34
N THR A 105 -23.52 -6.33 15.14
CA THR A 105 -22.82 -7.05 14.07
C THR A 105 -21.52 -6.37 13.65
N SER A 106 -21.50 -5.04 13.52
CA SER A 106 -20.28 -4.35 13.09
C SER A 106 -19.21 -4.39 14.18
N LYS A 107 -19.58 -4.22 15.45
CA LYS A 107 -18.66 -4.35 16.58
C LYS A 107 -18.06 -5.74 16.66
N CYS A 108 -18.91 -6.76 16.55
CA CYS A 108 -18.53 -8.16 16.59
C CYS A 108 -17.59 -8.51 15.43
N LEU A 109 -17.93 -8.09 14.21
CA LEU A 109 -17.10 -8.36 13.03
C LEU A 109 -15.72 -7.70 13.14
N TYR A 110 -15.64 -6.40 13.43
CA TYR A 110 -14.35 -5.71 13.52
C TYR A 110 -13.51 -6.21 14.70
N GLY A 111 -14.14 -6.53 15.84
CA GLY A 111 -13.46 -7.06 17.02
C GLY A 111 -12.94 -8.49 16.83
N ILE A 112 -13.76 -9.40 16.31
CA ILE A 112 -13.34 -10.78 16.07
C ILE A 112 -12.26 -10.83 14.98
N MET A 113 -12.40 -10.05 13.90
CA MET A 113 -11.39 -10.01 12.84
C MET A 113 -10.05 -9.47 13.33
N SER A 114 -10.02 -8.45 14.19
CA SER A 114 -8.77 -7.94 14.74
C SER A 114 -8.08 -8.94 15.68
N ILE A 115 -8.86 -9.66 16.50
CA ILE A 115 -8.33 -10.72 17.36
C ILE A 115 -7.73 -11.85 16.53
N ILE A 116 -8.44 -12.35 15.52
CA ILE A 116 -7.93 -13.41 14.62
C ILE A 116 -6.67 -12.95 13.89
N MET A 117 -6.63 -11.71 13.42
CA MET A 117 -5.45 -11.14 12.76
C MET A 117 -4.24 -11.12 13.70
N ILE A 118 -4.40 -10.66 14.94
CA ILE A 118 -3.31 -10.62 15.94
C ILE A 118 -2.86 -12.04 16.27
N LEU A 119 -3.79 -12.96 16.50
CA LEU A 119 -3.50 -14.36 16.81
C LEU A 119 -2.74 -15.02 15.65
N GLY A 120 -3.19 -14.78 14.42
CA GLY A 120 -2.54 -15.25 13.20
C GLY A 120 -1.12 -14.70 13.05
N LEU A 121 -0.88 -13.42 13.35
CA LEU A 121 0.44 -12.80 13.24
C LEU A 121 1.43 -13.35 14.29
N LEU A 122 0.95 -13.73 15.48
CA LEU A 122 1.76 -14.39 16.51
C LEU A 122 2.04 -15.86 16.18
N ILE A 123 1.04 -16.58 15.66
CA ILE A 123 1.09 -18.03 15.43
C ILE A 123 1.75 -18.40 14.08
N MET A 124 1.58 -17.59 13.03
CA MET A 124 2.18 -17.81 11.71
C MET A 124 3.69 -18.04 11.75
N PRO A 125 4.52 -17.17 12.37
CA PRO A 125 5.96 -17.37 12.38
C PRO A 125 6.33 -18.67 13.11
N LEU A 126 5.64 -19.01 14.21
CA LEU A 126 5.84 -20.26 14.93
C LEU A 126 5.57 -21.49 14.05
N PHE A 127 4.49 -21.46 13.25
CA PHE A 127 4.21 -22.54 12.29
C PHE A 127 5.30 -22.67 11.23
N ILE A 128 5.77 -21.56 10.66
CA ILE A 128 6.82 -21.58 9.63
C ILE A 128 8.11 -22.19 10.19
N TYR A 129 8.50 -21.86 11.42
CA TYR A 129 9.69 -22.44 12.06
C TYR A 129 9.50 -23.92 12.46
N SER A 130 8.29 -24.36 12.77
CA SER A 130 8.02 -25.76 13.13
C SER A 130 8.08 -26.75 11.96
N VAL A 131 8.03 -26.27 10.71
CA VAL A 131 7.98 -27.10 9.50
C VAL A 131 9.38 -27.47 8.98
N ASP A 132 10.45 -27.15 9.71
CA ASP A 132 11.81 -27.54 9.35
C ASP A 132 12.07 -29.03 9.63
N ILE A 133 11.52 -29.88 8.76
CA ILE A 133 11.74 -31.33 8.74
C ILE A 133 13.09 -31.52 8.05
N GLY A 134 14.16 -31.61 8.84
CA GLY A 134 15.53 -31.75 8.34
C GLY A 134 15.63 -32.75 7.19
N SER A 135 16.24 -32.33 6.08
CA SER A 135 16.45 -33.22 4.94
C SER A 135 17.27 -34.42 5.41
N PRO A 136 16.86 -35.67 5.13
CA PRO A 136 17.68 -36.83 5.45
C PRO A 136 19.04 -36.65 4.75
N ASN A 137 20.12 -36.71 5.52
CA ASN A 137 21.48 -36.64 5.01
C ASN A 137 22.03 -38.07 4.87
N PRO A 138 21.79 -38.76 3.73
CA PRO A 138 22.34 -40.09 3.52
C PRO A 138 23.86 -40.00 3.38
N ILE A 139 24.57 -40.80 4.17
CA ILE A 139 26.03 -40.88 4.13
C ILE A 139 26.44 -41.46 2.76
N THR A 140 27.07 -40.64 1.93
CA THR A 140 27.44 -41.01 0.53
C THR A 140 28.82 -41.64 0.42
N SER A 141 29.73 -41.40 1.36
CA SER A 141 31.00 -42.12 1.44
C SER A 141 31.69 -41.92 2.78
N VAL A 142 32.33 -42.97 3.30
CA VAL A 142 33.18 -42.91 4.51
C VAL A 142 34.60 -43.26 4.09
N LYS A 143 35.56 -42.36 4.34
CA LYS A 143 36.99 -42.62 4.15
C LYS A 143 37.64 -42.85 5.52
N ILE A 144 38.18 -44.05 5.72
CA ILE A 144 38.92 -44.42 6.94
C ILE A 144 40.39 -44.49 6.56
N ASN A 145 41.20 -43.62 7.16
CA ASN A 145 42.66 -43.67 7.02
C ASN A 145 43.23 -44.36 8.27
N VAL A 146 43.76 -45.56 8.09
CA VAL A 146 44.47 -46.30 9.15
C VAL A 146 45.96 -46.03 8.99
N TYR A 147 46.57 -45.43 10.00
CA TYR A 147 48.01 -45.27 10.09
C TYR A 147 48.55 -46.37 11.00
N LEU A 148 49.49 -47.17 10.49
CA LEU A 148 50.22 -48.15 11.27
C LEU A 148 51.38 -47.44 11.97
N GLN A 149 51.44 -47.59 13.30
CA GLN A 149 52.60 -47.25 14.12
C GLN A 149 53.19 -48.51 14.71
#